data_AF-B7XH75-F1
#
_entry.id   AF-B7XH75-F1
#
_cell.length_a   1.000
_cell.length_b   1.000
_cell.length_c   1.000
_cell.angle_alpha   90.00
_cell.angle_beta   90.00
_cell.angle_gamma   90.00
#
_symmetry.space_group_name_H-M   'P 1'
#
loop_
_entity.id
_entity.type
_entity.pdbx_description
1 polymer ?
#
loop_
_entity_poly.entity_id
_entity_poly.type
_entity_poly.pdbx_seq_one_letter_code
_entity_poly.pdbx_strand_id
1 'polypeptide(L)' 'ENGFGDNGELDDQGRISYYRSYTNEMLKAIHHDQCNVKGYMAWSLMDNLEWTSGYTIKFGLYSVNFTDPNRPRTIKE' A
#
# COMPACT_ATOMS: atom_id res chain seq x y z
N GLU A 1 9.28 3.32 -3.33
CA GLU A 1 8.01 2.58 -3.22
C GLU A 1 8.12 1.57 -2.09
N ASN A 2 7.04 1.40 -1.33
CA ASN A 2 6.94 0.38 -0.28
C ASN A 2 5.45 0.03 -0.11
N GLY A 3 5.13 -1.25 0.01
CA GLY A 3 3.74 -1.70 -0.01
C GLY A 3 3.57 -3.18 0.26
N PHE A 4 2.32 -3.56 0.47
CA PHE A 4 1.88 -4.92 0.78
C PHE A 4 0.75 -5.30 -0.17
N GLY A 5 0.88 -6.45 -0.82
CA GLY A 5 -0.13 -6.97 -1.74
C GLY A 5 -0.99 -8.03 -1.06
N ASP A 6 -2.30 -7.89 -1.13
CA ASP A 6 -3.30 -8.85 -0.66
C ASP A 6 -4.28 -9.26 -1.76
N ASN A 7 -5.38 -9.92 -1.40
CA ASN A 7 -6.39 -10.42 -2.34
C ASN A 7 -7.57 -9.45 -2.52
N GLY A 8 -7.53 -8.26 -1.92
CA GLY A 8 -8.54 -7.20 -2.05
C GLY A 8 -9.49 -7.06 -0.87
N GLU A 9 -9.09 -7.48 0.32
CA GLU A 9 -9.81 -7.24 1.55
C GLU A 9 -9.95 -5.73 1.84
N LEU A 10 -11.11 -5.30 2.35
CA LEU A 10 -11.29 -3.90 2.82
C LEU A 10 -10.77 -3.70 4.24
N ASP A 11 -10.90 -4.74 5.07
CA ASP A 11 -10.27 -4.85 6.38
C ASP A 11 -8.92 -5.57 6.20
N ASP A 12 -7.90 -4.80 5.84
CA ASP A 12 -6.60 -5.29 5.41
C ASP A 12 -5.52 -5.07 6.49
N GLN A 13 -5.77 -5.67 7.67
CA GLN A 13 -4.86 -5.63 8.81
C GLN A 13 -3.41 -6.04 8.49
N GLY A 14 -3.22 -6.89 7.47
CA GLY A 14 -1.91 -7.25 6.94
C GLY A 14 -1.15 -6.04 6.36
N ARG A 15 -1.82 -5.23 5.53
CA ARG A 15 -1.27 -3.98 4.96
C ARG A 15 -0.98 -2.97 6.06
N ILE A 16 -1.89 -2.80 7.02
CA ILE A 16 -1.69 -1.89 8.17
C ILE A 16 -0.47 -2.29 8.98
N SER A 17 -0.35 -3.57 9.32
CA SER A 17 0.77 -4.09 10.10
C SER A 17 2.10 -3.94 9.37
N TYR A 18 2.10 -4.19 8.05
CA TYR A 18 3.25 -3.99 7.19
C TYR A 18 3.71 -2.53 7.21
N TYR A 19 2.82 -1.58 6.92
CA TYR A 19 3.20 -0.16 6.90
C TYR A 19 3.70 0.32 8.25
N ARG A 20 2.99 0.00 9.34
CA ARG A 20 3.42 0.38 10.69
C ARG A 20 4.82 -0.11 11.00
N SER A 21 5.12 -1.37 10.67
CA SER A 21 6.44 -1.96 10.88
C SER A 21 7.52 -1.24 10.07
N TYR A 22 7.33 -1.10 8.76
CA TYR A 22 8.34 -0.51 7.87
C TYR A 22 8.54 0.99 8.12
N THR A 23 7.49 1.75 8.44
CA THR A 23 7.64 3.16 8.81
C THR A 23 8.37 3.31 10.14
N ASN A 24 8.15 2.40 11.10
CA ASN A 24 8.90 2.40 12.36
C ASN A 24 10.39 2.11 12.13
N GLU A 25 10.73 1.14 11.28
CA GLU A 25 12.13 0.87 10.93
C GLU A 25 12.77 2.03 10.15
N MET A 26 12.02 2.68 9.25
CA MET A 26 12.47 3.90 8.58
C MET A 26 12.74 5.02 9.59
N LEU A 27 11.86 5.22 10.58
CA LEU A 27 12.06 6.20 11.64
C LEU A 27 13.30 5.87 12.49
N LYS A 28 13.55 4.59 12.79
CA LYS A 28 14.79 4.17 13.49
C LYS A 28 16.03 4.50 12.66
N ALA A 29 16.02 4.22 11.36
CA ALA A 29 17.13 4.57 10.48
C ALA A 29 17.40 6.09 10.45
N ILE A 30 16.33 6.91 10.47
CA ILE A 30 16.46 8.37 10.55
C ILE A 30 17.03 8.81 11.89
N HIS A 31 16.49 8.31 13.01
CA HIS A 31 16.76 8.86 14.34
C HIS A 31 17.96 8.24 15.06
N HIS A 32 18.24 6.96 14.83
CA HIS A 32 19.34 6.24 15.46
C HIS A 32 20.55 6.16 14.55
N ASP A 33 20.33 5.90 13.25
CA ASP A 33 21.43 5.68 12.29
C ASP A 33 21.78 6.94 11.48
N GLN A 34 21.11 8.06 11.75
CA GLN A 34 21.32 9.36 11.09
C GLN A 34 21.15 9.32 9.56
N CYS A 35 20.31 8.42 9.05
CA CYS A 35 20.01 8.34 7.62
C CYS A 35 19.16 9.54 7.17
N ASN A 36 19.57 10.21 6.09
CA ASN A 36 18.91 11.41 5.59
C ASN A 36 17.71 11.10 4.67
N VAL A 37 16.70 10.39 5.17
CA VAL A 37 15.48 10.07 4.42
C VAL A 37 14.61 11.32 4.26
N LYS A 38 14.24 11.68 3.02
CA LYS A 38 13.53 12.94 2.71
C LYS A 38 12.05 12.80 2.42
N GLY A 39 11.58 11.59 2.16
CA GLY A 39 10.19 11.35 1.81
C GLY A 39 9.92 9.87 1.67
N TYR A 40 8.63 9.54 1.71
CA TYR A 40 8.12 8.20 1.61
C TYR A 40 6.81 8.25 0.84
N MET A 41 6.67 7.37 -0.15
CA MET A 41 5.45 7.24 -0.94
C MET A 41 5.04 5.77 -0.99
N ALA A 42 3.85 5.51 -0.45
CA ALA A 42 3.25 4.19 -0.44
C ALA A 42 2.96 3.71 -1.87
N TRP A 43 3.34 2.47 -2.17
CA TRP A 43 2.81 1.72 -3.30
C TRP A 43 1.60 0.93 -2.83
N SER A 44 0.37 1.29 -3.17
CA SER A 44 0.00 2.39 -4.07
C SER A 44 -1.21 3.16 -3.54
N LEU A 45 -1.50 4.31 -4.14
CA LEU A 45 -2.67 5.10 -3.75
C LEU A 45 -3.96 4.27 -3.90
N MET A 46 -4.12 3.53 -4.99
CA MET A 46 -5.31 2.75 -5.28
C MET A 46 -4.95 1.46 -6.00
N ASP A 47 -5.78 0.44 -5.87
CA ASP A 47 -5.60 -0.82 -6.59
C ASP A 47 -5.45 -0.53 -8.09
N ASN A 48 -4.50 -1.22 -8.73
CA ASN A 48 -4.14 -0.97 -10.12
C ASN A 48 -3.83 -2.30 -10.85
N LEU A 49 -3.34 -2.21 -12.10
CA LEU A 49 -2.92 -3.38 -12.87
C LEU A 49 -1.51 -3.79 -12.44
N GLU A 50 -1.41 -4.85 -11.64
CA GLU A 50 -0.16 -5.37 -11.11
C GLU A 50 0.53 -6.29 -12.14
N TRP A 51 1.03 -5.68 -13.21
CA TRP A 51 1.85 -6.33 -14.24
C TRP A 51 1.27 -7.68 -14.72
N THR A 52 2.07 -8.75 -14.66
CA THR A 52 1.68 -10.10 -15.08
C THR A 52 0.65 -10.74 -14.15
N SER A 53 0.49 -10.24 -12.92
CA SER A 53 -0.55 -10.68 -11.99
C SER A 53 -1.91 -10.08 -12.32
N GLY A 54 -1.95 -9.08 -13.20
CA GLY A 54 -3.17 -8.39 -13.59
C GLY A 54 -3.84 -7.74 -12.38
N TYR A 55 -5.14 -7.95 -12.20
CA TYR A 55 -5.89 -7.38 -11.08
C TYR A 55 -6.08 -8.36 -9.91
N THR A 56 -5.24 -9.39 -9.78
CA THR A 56 -5.40 -10.40 -8.71
C THR A 56 -4.76 -9.96 -7.39
N ILE A 57 -3.65 -9.22 -7.44
CA ILE A 57 -2.96 -8.68 -6.26
C ILE A 57 -3.34 -7.22 -6.07
N LYS A 58 -3.61 -6.83 -4.83
CA LYS A 58 -4.11 -5.49 -4.46
C LYS A 58 -3.13 -4.80 -3.50
N PHE A 59 -2.54 -3.70 -3.97
CA PHE A 59 -1.59 -2.88 -3.19
C PHE A 59 -2.19 -1.55 -2.72
N GLY A 60 -3.40 -1.21 -3.16
CA GLY A 60 -3.97 0.12 -2.95
C GLY A 60 -4.38 0.37 -1.51
N LEU A 61 -4.14 1.59 -1.04
CA LEU A 61 -4.84 2.16 0.14
C LEU A 61 -6.34 2.33 -0.13
N TYR A 62 -6.71 2.44 -1.41
CA TYR A 62 -8.09 2.46 -1.88
C TYR A 62 -8.35 1.24 -2.77
N SER A 63 -9.44 0.53 -2.49
CA SER A 63 -9.97 -0.49 -3.38
C SER A 63 -10.56 0.17 -4.64
N VAL A 64 -10.40 -0.47 -5.80
CA VAL A 64 -11.01 -0.03 -7.06
C VAL A 64 -11.93 -1.12 -7.58
N ASN A 65 -13.19 -0.75 -7.85
CA ASN A 65 -14.11 -1.65 -8.54
C ASN A 65 -13.81 -1.66 -10.04
N PHE A 66 -13.15 -2.73 -10.52
CA PHE A 66 -12.79 -2.89 -11.93
C PHE A 66 -13.93 -3.37 -12.84
N THR A 67 -15.06 -3.83 -12.28
CA THR A 67 -16.22 -4.25 -13.08
C THR A 67 -17.15 -3.06 -13.39
N ASP A 68 -17.16 -2.02 -12.57
CA ASP A 68 -17.89 -0.78 -12.81
C ASP A 68 -17.10 0.16 -13.74
N PRO A 69 -17.62 0.58 -14.92
CA PRO A 69 -16.97 1.51 -15.84
C PRO A 69 -16.48 2.82 -15.19
N ASN A 70 -17.14 3.30 -14.14
CA ASN A 70 -16.77 4.53 -13.45
C ASN A 70 -15.56 4.36 -12.50
N ARG A 71 -15.12 3.12 -12.25
CA ARG A 71 -13.99 2.78 -11.38
C ARG A 71 -14.06 3.51 -10.03
N PRO A 72 -15.14 3.36 -9.25
CA PRO A 72 -15.22 3.99 -7.94
C PRO A 72 -14.07 3.49 -7.04
N ARG A 73 -13.56 4.40 -6.21
CA ARG A 73 -12.52 4.13 -5.21
C ARG A 73 -13.19 4.07 -3.85
N THR A 74 -12.90 3.02 -3.08
CA THR A 74 -13.39 2.85 -1.71
C THR A 74 -12.18 2.77 -0.78
N ILE A 75 -12.19 3.57 0.30
CA ILE A 75 -11.12 3.53 1.30
C ILE A 75 -11.07 2.16 1.97
N LYS A 76 -9.85 1.65 2.20
CA LYS A 76 -9.58 0.47 3.04
C LYS A 76 -9.12 0.94 4.44
N GLU A 77 -9.14 0.06 5.43
CA GLU A 77 -8.78 0.38 6.83
C GLU A 77 -7.32 0.88 7.04
#